data_AF-A0A812TCG8-F1
#
_entry.id   AF-A0A812TCG8-F1
#
_cell.length_a   1.000
_cell.length_b   1.000
_cell.length_c   1.000
_cell.angle_alpha   90.00
_cell.angle_beta   90.00
_cell.angle_gamma   90.00
#
_symmetry.space_group_name_H-M   'P 1'
#
loop_
_entity.id
_entity.type
_entity.pdbx_description
1 polymer ?
#
loop_
_entity_poly.entity_id
_entity_poly.type
_entity_poly.pdbx_seq_one_letter_code
_entity_poly.pdbx_strand_id
1 'polypeptide(L)'
;MSDCTDEEILSKGFDNLIVFSGIDESRAAVREALRQELPLDYAKVTEHATMKAAVEVFNGRLTDKELPSKSLVAQKLEQVEDNAPYAEDMRDVTSVEDAESEAYNAVIDPSAAVLRIKPGRAAATPPGTPEELRLRHRRIGRAWEM
;
A
#
# COMPACT_ATOMS: atom_id res chain seq x y z
N MET A 1 20.98 -12.93 32.50
CA MET A 1 21.29 -11.58 32.00
C MET A 1 22.47 -11.71 31.07
N SER A 2 22.20 -11.77 29.78
CA SER A 2 23.19 -11.62 28.71
C SER A 2 22.53 -10.69 27.71
N ASP A 3 23.03 -9.46 27.65
CA ASP A 3 22.59 -8.45 26.69
C ASP A 3 23.01 -8.94 25.29
N CYS A 4 22.03 -9.32 24.47
CA CYS A 4 22.26 -9.60 23.06
C CYS A 4 22.32 -8.24 22.36
N THR A 5 23.49 -7.88 21.85
CA THR A 5 23.72 -6.61 21.17
C THR A 5 23.20 -6.67 19.74
N ASP A 6 22.65 -5.54 19.26
CA ASP A 6 21.98 -5.38 17.96
C ASP A 6 22.80 -5.87 16.74
N GLU A 7 24.14 -5.90 16.87
CA GLU A 7 25.07 -6.39 15.85
C GLU A 7 24.90 -7.90 15.54
N GLU A 8 24.54 -8.71 16.53
CA GLU A 8 24.37 -10.16 16.34
C GLU A 8 23.12 -10.50 15.51
N ILE A 9 22.09 -9.65 15.61
CA ILE A 9 20.82 -9.82 14.89
C ILE A 9 21.03 -9.52 13.40
N LEU A 10 21.70 -8.42 13.06
CA LEU A 10 21.96 -8.03 11.67
C LEU A 10 22.86 -9.05 10.94
N SER A 11 23.78 -9.72 11.65
CA SER A 11 24.68 -10.73 11.06
C SER A 11 23.96 -11.99 10.55
N LYS A 12 22.74 -12.26 11.02
CA LYS A 12 21.96 -13.47 10.70
C LYS A 12 21.01 -13.31 9.52
N GLY A 13 21.06 -12.18 8.81
CA GLY A 13 20.30 -11.97 7.57
C GLY A 13 18.82 -11.69 7.77
N PHE A 14 18.42 -11.15 8.93
CA PHE A 14 17.07 -10.60 9.10
C PHE A 14 16.96 -9.31 8.28
N ASP A 15 16.18 -9.37 7.21
CA ASP A 15 15.85 -8.30 6.27
C ASP A 15 14.67 -7.43 6.75
N ASN A 16 13.98 -7.85 7.82
CA ASN A 16 12.98 -7.06 8.53
C ASN A 16 13.13 -7.23 10.04
N LEU A 17 13.38 -6.12 10.75
CA LEU A 17 13.36 -6.06 12.21
C LEU A 17 12.03 -5.45 12.66
N ILE A 18 11.16 -6.24 13.29
CA ILE A 18 10.06 -5.67 14.07
C ILE A 18 10.70 -5.18 15.37
N VAL A 19 10.82 -3.86 15.53
CA VAL A 19 11.49 -3.16 16.65
C VAL A 19 10.91 -3.49 18.04
N PHE A 20 9.82 -4.26 18.11
CA PHE A 20 9.11 -4.51 19.36
C PHE A 20 9.39 -5.91 19.90
N SER A 21 10.54 -6.07 20.53
CA SER A 21 10.74 -7.14 21.53
C SER A 21 11.51 -6.66 22.75
N GLY A 22 10.99 -5.62 23.41
CA GLY A 22 10.95 -5.61 24.87
C GLY A 22 9.84 -6.56 25.30
N ILE A 23 10.19 -7.67 25.93
CA ILE A 23 9.34 -8.88 26.07
C ILE A 23 8.02 -8.67 26.86
N ASP A 24 7.79 -7.51 27.48
CA ASP A 24 6.63 -7.27 28.35
C ASP A 24 5.77 -6.04 27.97
N GLU A 25 6.09 -5.33 26.88
CA GLU A 25 5.34 -4.13 26.51
C GLU A 25 4.17 -4.44 25.59
N SER A 26 2.96 -4.25 26.11
CA SER A 26 1.74 -4.40 25.29
C SER A 26 1.74 -3.38 24.14
N ARG A 27 1.13 -3.77 23.01
CA ARG A 27 0.89 -2.89 21.85
C ARG A 27 0.24 -1.55 22.22
N ALA A 28 -0.49 -1.49 23.33
CA ALA A 28 -1.10 -0.25 23.83
C ALA A 28 -0.07 0.67 24.50
N ALA A 29 0.82 0.13 25.34
CA ALA A 29 1.87 0.89 26.01
C ALA A 29 2.84 1.53 25.00
N VAL A 30 3.24 0.75 23.99
CA VAL A 30 4.10 1.22 22.88
C VAL A 30 3.46 2.39 22.12
N ARG A 31 2.15 2.33 21.86
CA ARG A 31 1.43 3.40 21.14
C ARG A 31 1.32 4.68 21.96
N GLU A 32 1.19 4.56 23.28
CA GLU A 32 1.15 5.70 24.17
C GLU A 32 2.54 6.36 24.30
N ALA A 33 3.61 5.56 24.39
CA ALA A 33 4.98 6.08 24.37
C ALA A 33 5.31 6.80 23.04
N LEU A 34 4.97 6.18 21.90
CA LEU A 34 5.14 6.80 20.58
C LEU A 34 4.37 8.12 20.45
N ARG A 35 3.18 8.25 21.05
CA ARG A 35 2.40 9.49 21.06
C ARG A 35 3.09 10.60 21.86
N GLN A 36 3.82 10.26 22.91
CA GLN A 36 4.53 11.23 23.74
C GLN A 36 5.81 11.74 23.04
N GLU A 37 6.52 10.85 22.33
CA GLU A 37 7.80 11.19 21.69
C GLU A 37 7.67 11.72 20.26
N LEU A 38 6.68 11.25 19.50
CA LEU A 38 6.43 11.67 18.13
C LEU A 38 5.06 12.36 18.03
N PRO A 39 4.96 13.53 17.37
CA PRO A 39 3.68 14.17 17.08
C PRO A 39 2.93 13.44 15.95
N LEU A 40 2.93 12.11 15.94
CA LEU A 40 2.18 11.28 15.00
C LEU A 40 0.86 10.82 15.64
N ASP A 41 -0.26 11.27 15.07
CA ASP A 41 -1.57 10.75 15.46
C ASP A 41 -1.91 9.48 14.67
N TYR A 42 -1.60 8.33 15.26
CA TYR A 42 -1.95 7.01 14.70
C TYR A 42 -3.45 6.71 14.70
N ALA A 43 -4.27 7.50 15.40
CA ALA A 43 -5.73 7.37 15.42
C ALA A 43 -6.38 8.15 14.26
N LYS A 44 -5.61 9.01 13.57
CA LYS A 44 -6.08 9.71 12.38
C LYS A 44 -6.42 8.67 11.30
N VAL A 45 -7.72 8.55 11.03
CA VAL A 45 -8.24 7.72 9.94
C VAL A 45 -7.59 8.23 8.65
N THR A 46 -6.99 7.32 7.88
CA THR A 46 -6.37 7.70 6.61
C THR A 46 -7.44 8.25 5.67
N GLU A 47 -7.08 9.20 4.82
CA GLU A 47 -8.03 9.80 3.86
C GLU A 47 -8.68 8.72 2.97
N HIS A 48 -7.91 7.70 2.60
CA HIS A 48 -8.41 6.53 1.86
C HIS A 48 -9.48 5.76 2.64
N ALA A 49 -9.32 5.59 3.95
CA ALA A 49 -10.33 4.95 4.79
C ALA A 49 -11.59 5.85 4.96
N THR A 50 -11.44 7.18 4.99
CA THR A 50 -12.60 8.08 4.99
C THR A 50 -13.35 8.07 3.65
N MET A 51 -12.64 8.05 2.52
CA MET A 51 -13.23 7.93 1.18
C MET A 51 -13.97 6.60 1.02
N LYS A 52 -13.36 5.49 1.46
CA LYS A 52 -14.02 4.18 1.50
C LYS A 52 -15.34 4.23 2.26
N ALA A 53 -15.31 4.77 3.49
CA ALA A 53 -16.50 4.85 4.33
C ALA A 53 -17.61 5.68 3.66
N ALA A 54 -17.27 6.76 2.96
CA ALA A 54 -18.23 7.59 2.23
C ALA A 54 -18.87 6.83 1.07
N VAL A 55 -18.10 6.11 0.26
CA VAL A 55 -18.63 5.31 -0.87
C VAL A 55 -19.49 4.15 -0.38
N GLU A 56 -19.13 3.51 0.73
CA GLU A 56 -19.90 2.40 1.30
C GLU A 56 -21.31 2.80 1.74
N VAL A 57 -21.53 4.07 2.09
CA VAL A 57 -22.87 4.60 2.43
C VAL A 57 -23.83 4.52 1.25
N PHE A 58 -23.34 4.77 0.03
CA PHE A 58 -24.19 4.82 -1.17
C PHE A 58 -24.22 3.50 -1.93
N ASN A 59 -23.15 2.72 -1.87
CA ASN A 59 -22.96 1.56 -2.71
C ASN A 59 -22.96 0.22 -1.97
N GLY A 60 -23.11 0.27 -0.65
CA GLY A 60 -22.99 -0.88 0.23
C GLY A 60 -21.54 -1.25 0.50
N ARG A 61 -21.35 -2.31 1.30
CA ARG A 61 -20.02 -2.73 1.73
C ARG A 61 -19.18 -3.21 0.55
N LEU A 62 -18.04 -2.58 0.33
CA LEU A 62 -17.12 -2.93 -0.76
C LEU A 62 -16.22 -4.09 -0.34
N THR A 63 -15.97 -5.01 -1.28
CA THR A 63 -14.95 -6.04 -1.11
C THR A 63 -13.56 -5.49 -1.44
N ASP A 64 -12.50 -6.06 -0.86
CA ASP A 64 -11.13 -5.55 -1.07
C ASP A 64 -10.67 -5.66 -2.53
N LYS A 65 -11.29 -6.56 -3.32
CA LYS A 65 -11.11 -6.70 -4.78
C LYS A 65 -11.74 -5.58 -5.59
N GLU A 66 -12.84 -5.01 -5.09
CA GLU A 66 -13.57 -3.92 -5.74
C GLU A 66 -13.06 -2.56 -5.32
N LEU A 67 -12.46 -2.48 -4.13
CA LEU A 67 -11.90 -1.27 -3.57
C LEU A 67 -10.67 -0.82 -4.39
N PRO A 68 -10.67 0.39 -4.96
CA PRO A 68 -9.54 0.89 -5.72
C PRO A 68 -8.32 1.09 -4.80
N SER A 69 -7.13 0.81 -5.35
CA SER A 69 -5.87 1.04 -4.64
C SER A 69 -5.66 2.53 -4.37
N LYS A 70 -4.84 2.84 -3.37
CA LYS A 70 -4.45 4.23 -3.06
C LYS A 70 -3.78 4.92 -4.26
N SER A 71 -2.97 4.17 -5.01
CA SER A 71 -2.30 4.65 -6.22
C SER A 71 -3.30 5.04 -7.30
N LEU A 72 -4.33 4.23 -7.52
CA LEU A 72 -5.37 4.52 -8.51
C LEU A 72 -6.19 5.76 -8.11
N VAL A 73 -6.54 5.91 -6.83
CA VAL A 73 -7.26 7.10 -6.34
C VAL A 73 -6.40 8.36 -6.47
N ALA A 74 -5.10 8.28 -6.12
CA ALA A 74 -4.18 9.41 -6.29
C ALA A 74 -4.06 9.85 -7.76
N GLN A 75 -3.98 8.90 -8.69
CA GLN A 75 -3.97 9.18 -10.13
C GLN A 75 -5.24 9.91 -10.59
N LYS A 76 -6.40 9.58 -10.00
CA LYS A 76 -7.68 10.24 -10.32
C LYS A 76 -7.71 11.67 -9.78
N LEU A 77 -7.19 11.88 -8.57
CA LEU A 77 -7.08 13.21 -7.99
C LEU A 77 -6.18 14.13 -8.84
N GLU A 78 -5.04 13.61 -9.30
CA GLU A 78 -4.13 14.35 -10.19
C GLU A 78 -4.82 14.72 -11.52
N GLN A 79 -5.61 13.81 -12.11
CA GLN A 79 -6.42 14.11 -13.30
C GLN A 79 -7.48 15.20 -13.07
N VAL A 80 -8.05 15.26 -11.86
CA VAL A 80 -9.00 16.32 -11.47
C VAL A 80 -8.27 17.65 -11.30
N GLU A 81 -7.10 17.66 -10.66
CA GLU A 81 -6.27 18.85 -10.45
C GLU A 81 -5.80 19.45 -11.79
N ASP A 82 -5.34 18.61 -12.71
CA ASP A 82 -4.90 19.02 -14.05
C ASP A 82 -6.05 19.25 -15.04
N ASN A 83 -7.28 18.92 -14.64
CA ASN A 83 -8.49 18.94 -15.49
C ASN A 83 -8.28 18.20 -16.83
N ALA A 84 -7.60 17.05 -16.76
CA ALA A 84 -7.16 16.27 -17.92
C ALA A 84 -7.45 14.77 -17.73
N PRO A 85 -8.73 14.34 -17.77
CA PRO A 85 -9.06 12.92 -17.68
C PRO A 85 -8.60 12.18 -18.93
N TYR A 86 -7.93 11.04 -18.73
CA TYR A 86 -7.47 10.15 -19.79
C TYR A 86 -7.86 8.70 -19.49
N ALA A 87 -8.00 7.89 -20.55
CA ALA A 87 -8.31 6.47 -20.41
C ALA A 87 -7.11 5.73 -19.80
N GLU A 88 -7.35 4.97 -18.73
CA GLU A 88 -6.32 4.19 -18.05
C GLU A 88 -6.00 2.89 -18.79
N ASP A 89 -4.77 2.40 -18.66
CA ASP A 89 -4.45 1.02 -19.01
C ASP A 89 -5.09 0.08 -17.97
N MET A 90 -5.69 -1.01 -18.43
CA MET A 90 -6.28 -2.06 -17.58
C MET A 90 -5.28 -2.69 -16.59
N ARG A 91 -3.98 -2.57 -16.84
CA ARG A 91 -2.92 -3.01 -15.93
C ARG A 91 -2.73 -2.06 -14.75
N ASP A 92 -3.06 -0.79 -14.92
CA ASP A 92 -2.89 0.23 -13.88
C ASP A 92 -4.08 0.27 -12.91
N VAL A 93 -5.20 -0.34 -13.30
CA VAL A 93 -6.42 -0.48 -12.50
C VAL A 93 -6.22 -1.54 -11.41
N THR A 94 -5.60 -1.14 -10.30
CA THR A 94 -5.24 -2.03 -9.17
C THR A 94 -6.22 -1.90 -8.00
N SER A 95 -6.50 -3.00 -7.31
CA SER A 95 -7.24 -3.00 -6.04
C SER A 95 -6.33 -2.83 -4.84
N VAL A 96 -6.91 -2.68 -3.66
CA VAL A 96 -6.15 -2.75 -2.40
C VAL A 96 -5.44 -4.10 -2.26
N GLU A 97 -6.09 -5.22 -2.59
CA GLU A 97 -5.47 -6.55 -2.56
C GLU A 97 -4.28 -6.64 -3.55
N ASP A 98 -4.41 -6.07 -4.75
CA ASP A 98 -3.32 -6.07 -5.74
C ASP A 98 -2.15 -5.17 -5.31
N ALA A 99 -2.44 -4.09 -4.58
CA ALA A 99 -1.46 -3.07 -4.18
C ALA A 99 -0.69 -3.41 -2.90
N GLU A 100 -1.10 -4.42 -2.13
CA GLU A 100 -0.29 -4.96 -1.02
C GLU A 100 1.01 -5.61 -1.52
N SER A 101 1.06 -5.98 -2.80
CA SER A 101 2.29 -6.42 -3.46
C SER A 101 3.06 -5.21 -4.01
N GLU A 102 3.87 -4.57 -3.16
CA GLU A 102 4.84 -3.57 -3.64
C GLU A 102 5.87 -4.27 -4.54
N ALA A 103 5.71 -4.11 -5.85
CA ALA A 103 6.64 -4.67 -6.83
C ALA A 103 7.95 -3.88 -6.75
N TYR A 104 9.00 -4.43 -6.15
CA TYR A 104 10.35 -3.88 -6.27
C TYR A 104 11.02 -4.49 -7.51
N ASN A 105 11.50 -3.65 -8.41
CA ASN A 105 12.31 -4.09 -9.55
C ASN A 105 13.78 -4.10 -9.14
N ALA A 106 14.38 -5.28 -9.06
CA ALA A 106 15.81 -5.45 -8.82
C ALA A 106 16.52 -5.71 -10.15
N VAL A 107 17.48 -4.85 -10.51
CA VAL A 107 18.40 -5.08 -11.63
C VAL A 107 19.78 -5.40 -11.06
N ILE A 108 20.25 -6.61 -11.29
CA ILE A 108 21.62 -7.02 -10.97
C ILE A 108 22.50 -6.64 -12.16
N ASP A 109 23.47 -5.77 -11.96
CA ASP A 109 24.52 -5.48 -12.93
C ASP A 109 25.77 -6.33 -12.60
N PRO A 110 26.04 -7.42 -13.35
CA PRO A 110 27.16 -8.31 -13.06
C PRO A 110 28.52 -7.64 -13.30
N SER A 111 28.55 -6.58 -14.11
CA SER A 111 29.78 -5.87 -14.49
C SER A 111 30.18 -4.80 -13.48
N ALA A 112 29.19 -4.18 -12.84
CA ALA A 112 29.41 -3.20 -11.78
C ALA A 112 29.41 -3.81 -10.37
N ALA A 113 29.00 -5.07 -10.22
CA ALA A 113 28.74 -5.71 -8.92
C ALA A 113 27.77 -4.90 -8.04
N VAL A 114 26.76 -4.26 -8.65
CA VAL A 114 25.76 -3.43 -7.97
C VAL A 114 24.36 -3.99 -8.17
N LEU A 115 23.63 -4.15 -7.06
CA LEU A 115 22.19 -4.39 -7.05
C LEU A 115 21.47 -3.03 -7.06
N ARG A 116 20.75 -2.73 -8.13
CA ARG A 116 19.89 -1.53 -8.20
C ARG A 116 18.45 -1.93 -7.95
N ILE A 117 17.92 -1.52 -6.80
CA ILE A 117 16.50 -1.65 -6.46
C ILE A 117 15.80 -0.37 -6.91
N LYS A 118 14.79 -0.51 -7.76
CA LYS A 118 13.89 0.57 -8.16
C LYS A 118 12.49 0.27 -7.64
N PRO A 119 11.76 1.26 -7.11
CA PRO A 119 10.33 1.12 -6.90
C PRO A 119 9.69 0.72 -8.24
N GLY A 120 9.03 -0.42 -8.27
CA GLY A 120 8.23 -0.84 -9.42
C GLY A 120 6.82 -0.29 -9.30
N ARG A 121 6.17 -0.16 -10.45
CA ARG A 121 4.76 0.19 -10.52
C ARG A 121 3.94 -1.07 -10.27
N ALA A 122 3.03 -1.05 -9.30
CA ALA A 122 2.05 -2.12 -9.16
C ALA A 122 1.22 -2.18 -10.44
N ALA A 123 1.37 -3.26 -11.21
CA ALA A 123 0.67 -3.50 -12.44
C ALA A 123 -0.05 -4.84 -12.33
N ALA A 124 -1.37 -4.82 -12.48
CA ALA A 124 -2.18 -6.02 -12.57
C ALA A 124 -1.90 -6.74 -13.89
N THR A 125 -2.03 -8.07 -13.88
CA THR A 125 -2.12 -8.84 -15.13
C THR A 125 -3.28 -8.35 -15.98
N PRO A 126 -3.24 -8.44 -17.32
CA PRO A 126 -4.37 -8.06 -18.15
C PRO A 126 -5.57 -9.00 -17.92
N PRO A 127 -6.83 -8.55 -18.14
CA PRO A 127 -8.02 -9.38 -18.00
C PRO A 127 -7.95 -10.60 -18.91
N GLY A 128 -8.04 -11.80 -18.33
CA GLY A 128 -8.21 -13.03 -19.08
C GLY A 128 -9.68 -13.37 -19.33
N THR A 129 -10.57 -12.93 -18.43
CA THR A 129 -12.00 -13.26 -18.47
C THR A 129 -12.90 -12.03 -18.55
N PRO A 130 -14.13 -12.15 -19.10
CA PRO A 130 -15.09 -11.05 -19.14
C PRO A 130 -15.47 -10.54 -17.74
N GLU A 131 -15.53 -11.41 -16.73
CA GLU A 131 -15.84 -11.00 -15.36
C GLU A 131 -14.72 -10.17 -14.73
N GLU A 132 -13.44 -10.52 -14.99
CA GLU A 132 -12.30 -9.70 -14.58
C GLU A 132 -12.30 -8.32 -15.26
N LEU A 133 -12.76 -8.24 -16.51
CA LEU A 133 -12.91 -6.97 -17.20
C LEU A 133 -14.01 -6.11 -16.55
N ARG A 134 -15.17 -6.70 -16.24
CA ARG A 134 -16.26 -6.00 -15.52
C ARG A 134 -15.81 -5.51 -14.15
N LEU A 135 -15.03 -6.32 -13.42
CA LEU A 135 -14.47 -5.95 -12.13
C LEU A 135 -13.58 -4.71 -12.24
N ARG A 136 -12.69 -4.65 -13.26
CA ARG A 136 -11.85 -3.47 -13.50
C ARG A 136 -12.68 -2.22 -13.78
N HIS A 137 -13.70 -2.32 -14.64
CA HIS A 137 -14.56 -1.17 -14.93
C HIS A 137 -15.33 -0.69 -13.70
N ARG A 138 -15.81 -1.62 -12.86
CA ARG A 138 -16.43 -1.29 -11.59
C ARG A 138 -15.45 -0.54 -10.69
N ARG A 139 -14.20 -1.00 -10.62
CA ARG A 139 -13.13 -0.37 -9.85
C ARG A 139 -12.80 1.04 -10.33
N ILE A 140 -12.74 1.27 -11.65
CA ILE A 140 -12.59 2.62 -12.22
C ILE A 140 -13.74 3.51 -11.76
N GLY A 141 -14.98 3.03 -11.87
CA GLY A 141 -16.16 3.77 -11.39
C GLY A 141 -16.06 4.15 -9.91
N ARG A 142 -15.65 3.20 -9.04
CA ARG A 142 -15.41 3.46 -7.62
C ARG A 142 -14.30 4.47 -7.38
N ALA A 143 -13.24 4.46 -8.18
CA ALA A 143 -12.13 5.40 -8.04
C ALA A 143 -12.53 6.84 -8.38
N TRP A 144 -13.56 7.05 -9.19
CA TRP A 144 -14.13 8.38 -9.46
C TRP A 144 -15.16 8.83 -8.42
N GLU A 145 -15.73 7.91 -7.65
CA GLU A 145 -16.64 8.20 -6.54
C GLU A 145 -15.90 8.54 -5.24
N MET A 146 -14.61 8.19 -5.16
CA MET A 146 -13.70 8.51 -4.05
C MET A 146 -12.98 9.83 -4.29
#